data_AF-A0A3N4N8X2-F1
#
_entry.id   AF-A0A3N4N8X2-F1
#
_cell.length_a   1.000
_cell.length_b   1.000
_cell.length_c   1.000
_cell.angle_alpha   90.00
_cell.angle_beta   90.00
_cell.angle_gamma   90.00
#
_symmetry.space_group_name_H-M   'P 1'
#
loop_
_entity.id
_entity.type
_entity.pdbx_description
1 polymer ?
#
loop_
_entity_poly.entity_id
_entity_poly.type
_entity_poly.pdbx_seq_one_letter_code
_entity_poly.pdbx_strand_id
1 'polypeptide(L)'
;MLIHLTPSFFLNYSNISVDLIDVEVPELGLHLQNEKDITVRFPAPNKRLHYVCRKKGRKAVYGILLNTDKHVTDITVITRWAVQGEVSTHRVHMHIVGADDAATDVIHLWSGIFNTPFRDKAPDLTKNWIPASCQPRLSVCASDRPSEREPAIWRLTDASGIIRQQTEYFTAATVEPERLLTPTRSNDRLPALEDAFDCKVREYADTLRVLYAYPGVTVCPVTEHEELIESDLTEEGKLDAFTAIIQPVLQEVRAVCPVFFTNTTNLMNSIRRFSTHFHALSDAEKQFVEYQINQPLFRVSVS
;
A
#
# COMPACT_ATOMS: atom_id res chain seq x y z
N MET A 1 4.50 0.35 -19.27
CA MET A 1 3.93 -0.83 -18.58
C MET A 1 2.48 -0.50 -18.22
N LEU A 2 1.57 -1.47 -18.32
CA LEU A 2 0.17 -1.25 -17.93
C LEU A 2 -0.04 -1.57 -16.45
N ILE A 3 -0.78 -0.73 -15.73
CA ILE A 3 -1.09 -0.98 -14.32
C ILE A 3 -2.59 -0.76 -14.11
N HIS A 4 -3.28 -1.83 -13.73
CA HIS A 4 -4.69 -1.79 -13.37
C HIS A 4 -4.84 -1.68 -11.86
N LEU A 5 -5.49 -0.61 -11.40
CA LEU A 5 -5.70 -0.33 -9.99
C LEU A 5 -7.20 -0.28 -9.69
N THR A 6 -7.61 -0.82 -8.55
CA THR A 6 -9.00 -0.81 -8.08
C THR A 6 -9.17 -0.13 -6.73
N PRO A 7 -8.80 1.17 -6.58
CA PRO A 7 -9.11 1.92 -5.37
C PRO A 7 -10.61 1.80 -5.06
N SER A 8 -10.94 1.38 -3.85
CA SER A 8 -12.32 1.07 -3.51
C SER A 8 -12.64 1.24 -2.04
N PHE A 9 -13.92 1.43 -1.77
CA PHE A 9 -14.48 1.53 -0.42
C PHE A 9 -15.56 0.46 -0.23
N PHE A 10 -15.54 -0.23 0.91
CA PHE A 10 -16.61 -1.13 1.33
C PHE A 10 -17.51 -0.48 2.37
N LEU A 11 -18.71 -0.09 1.93
CA LEU A 11 -19.72 0.57 2.74
C LEU A 11 -20.71 -0.45 3.30
N ASN A 12 -20.46 -0.92 4.52
CA ASN A 12 -21.32 -1.90 5.18
C ASN A 12 -22.60 -1.29 5.79
N TYR A 13 -22.58 0.02 6.03
CA TYR A 13 -23.60 0.75 6.80
C TYR A 13 -24.35 1.74 5.91
N SER A 14 -25.68 1.67 5.90
CA SER A 14 -26.52 2.56 5.06
C SER A 14 -26.68 3.98 5.60
N ASN A 15 -26.39 4.20 6.89
CA ASN A 15 -26.45 5.49 7.56
C ASN A 15 -25.14 6.27 7.52
N ILE A 16 -24.10 5.74 6.87
CA ILE A 16 -22.80 6.39 6.69
C ILE A 16 -22.73 6.93 5.26
N SER A 17 -22.48 8.23 5.11
CA SER A 17 -22.20 8.84 3.81
C SER A 17 -20.72 8.71 3.47
N VAL A 18 -20.44 8.40 2.20
CA VAL A 18 -19.08 8.25 1.67
C VAL A 18 -19.01 8.84 0.27
N ASP A 19 -18.13 9.82 0.10
CA ASP A 19 -17.87 10.48 -1.17
C ASP A 19 -16.37 10.42 -1.50
N LEU A 20 -16.03 10.16 -2.76
CA LEU A 20 -14.63 10.19 -3.20
C LEU A 20 -14.13 11.64 -3.27
N ILE A 21 -12.89 11.87 -2.85
CA ILE A 21 -12.21 13.16 -2.99
C ILE A 21 -11.25 13.09 -4.19
N ASP A 22 -10.25 12.21 -4.11
CA ASP A 22 -9.23 12.02 -5.15
C ASP A 22 -8.47 10.70 -5.00
N VAL A 23 -7.69 10.40 -6.03
CA VAL A 23 -6.65 9.36 -6.05
C VAL A 23 -5.33 9.98 -6.50
N GLU A 24 -4.26 9.69 -5.77
CA GLU A 24 -2.89 10.09 -6.10
C GLU A 24 -1.99 8.86 -6.22
N VAL A 25 -1.09 8.88 -7.21
CA VAL A 25 0.05 7.94 -7.32
C VAL A 25 1.32 8.78 -7.51
N PRO A 26 2.02 9.13 -6.41
CA PRO A 26 3.14 10.08 -6.45
C PRO A 26 4.27 9.68 -7.38
N GLU A 27 4.63 8.39 -7.41
CA GLU A 27 5.67 7.81 -8.28
C GLU A 27 5.36 7.97 -9.77
N LEU A 28 4.10 8.22 -10.12
CA LEU A 28 3.63 8.37 -11.49
C LEU A 28 3.25 9.81 -11.86
N GLY A 29 3.44 10.75 -10.93
CA GLY A 29 3.01 12.14 -11.11
C GLY A 29 1.49 12.30 -11.27
N LEU A 30 0.73 11.31 -10.80
CA LEU A 30 -0.69 11.20 -11.07
C LEU A 30 -1.50 11.75 -9.89
N HIS A 31 -2.39 12.69 -10.17
CA HIS A 31 -3.39 13.18 -9.21
C HIS A 31 -4.72 13.35 -9.94
N LEU A 32 -5.68 12.50 -9.61
CA LEU A 32 -6.99 12.39 -10.25
C LEU A 32 -8.07 12.89 -9.30
N GLN A 33 -8.87 13.86 -9.75
CA GLN A 33 -9.90 14.49 -8.92
C GLN A 33 -11.28 13.87 -9.19
N ASN A 34 -12.06 13.66 -8.12
CA ASN A 34 -13.44 13.22 -8.26
C ASN A 34 -14.26 14.23 -9.09
N GLU A 35 -15.20 13.71 -9.87
CA GLU A 35 -16.05 14.46 -10.77
C GLU A 35 -15.33 15.26 -11.88
N LYS A 36 -14.01 15.09 -12.03
CA LYS A 36 -13.24 15.63 -13.15
C LYS A 36 -12.60 14.50 -13.96
N ASP A 37 -11.76 13.71 -13.31
CA ASP A 37 -10.97 12.66 -13.95
C ASP A 37 -11.53 11.27 -13.63
N ILE A 38 -12.03 11.11 -12.41
CA ILE A 38 -12.53 9.86 -11.84
C ILE A 38 -13.91 10.05 -11.18
N THR A 39 -14.62 8.95 -10.97
CA THR A 39 -15.91 8.92 -10.27
C THR A 39 -16.13 7.54 -9.67
N VAL A 40 -17.10 7.44 -8.75
CA VAL A 40 -17.48 6.19 -8.10
C VAL A 40 -18.54 5.45 -8.92
N ARG A 41 -18.33 4.17 -9.17
CA ARG A 41 -19.30 3.29 -9.84
C ARG A 41 -19.41 1.94 -9.14
N PHE A 42 -20.44 1.19 -9.54
CA PHE A 42 -20.81 -0.09 -8.94
C PHE A 42 -20.87 -1.19 -10.01
N PRO A 43 -19.73 -1.59 -10.59
CA PRO A 43 -19.65 -2.65 -11.61
C PRO A 43 -20.12 -4.00 -11.07
N ALA A 44 -19.93 -4.25 -9.76
CA ALA A 44 -20.39 -5.47 -9.10
C ALA A 44 -21.90 -5.43 -8.78
N PRO A 45 -22.56 -6.60 -8.66
CA PRO A 45 -23.90 -6.70 -8.11
C PRO A 45 -23.99 -6.15 -6.68
N ASN A 46 -22.94 -6.37 -5.87
CA ASN A 46 -22.85 -5.85 -4.52
C ASN A 46 -22.65 -4.32 -4.53
N LYS A 47 -23.71 -3.58 -4.21
CA LYS A 47 -23.71 -2.10 -4.18
C LYS A 47 -23.04 -1.50 -2.95
N ARG A 48 -22.56 -2.33 -2.01
CA ARG A 48 -21.67 -1.90 -0.91
C ARG A 48 -20.25 -1.63 -1.38
N LEU A 49 -19.89 -2.00 -2.61
CA LEU A 49 -18.55 -1.82 -3.15
C LEU A 49 -18.50 -0.62 -4.08
N HIS A 50 -17.89 0.44 -3.59
CA HIS A 50 -17.68 1.70 -4.29
C HIS A 50 -16.33 1.60 -5.00
N TYR A 51 -16.34 1.43 -6.31
CA TYR A 51 -15.11 1.37 -7.10
C TYR A 51 -14.83 2.74 -7.72
N VAL A 52 -13.59 3.21 -7.57
CA VAL A 52 -13.10 4.35 -8.33
C VAL A 52 -12.86 3.90 -9.76
N CYS A 53 -13.35 4.68 -10.72
CA CYS A 53 -13.09 4.46 -12.14
C CYS A 53 -12.98 5.78 -12.89
N ARG A 54 -12.51 5.74 -14.13
CA ARG A 54 -12.41 6.93 -14.98
C ARG A 54 -13.78 7.56 -15.22
N LYS A 55 -13.89 8.87 -15.11
CA LYS A 55 -15.10 9.63 -15.46
C LYS A 55 -15.20 9.75 -16.98
N LYS A 56 -15.63 8.67 -17.64
CA LYS A 56 -15.89 8.64 -19.08
C LYS A 56 -17.09 7.76 -19.39
N GLY A 57 -18.06 8.32 -20.10
CA GLY A 57 -19.30 7.63 -20.43
C GLY A 57 -20.12 7.22 -19.20
N ARG A 58 -20.95 6.18 -19.37
CA ARG A 58 -21.87 5.67 -18.33
C ARG A 58 -21.57 4.22 -17.90
N LYS A 59 -20.62 3.55 -18.56
CA LYS A 59 -20.27 2.15 -18.26
C LYS A 59 -19.60 2.10 -16.89
N ALA A 60 -20.15 1.28 -15.99
CA ALA A 60 -19.48 0.97 -14.72
C ALA A 60 -18.40 -0.10 -14.97
N VAL A 61 -17.15 0.30 -14.76
CA VAL A 61 -15.96 -0.57 -14.86
C VAL A 61 -15.28 -0.68 -13.49
N TYR A 62 -14.50 -1.74 -13.29
CA TYR A 62 -13.64 -1.93 -12.14
C TYR A 62 -12.37 -1.09 -12.34
N GLY A 63 -12.11 -0.13 -11.47
CA GLY A 63 -10.82 0.51 -11.41
C GLY A 63 -10.48 1.51 -12.52
N ILE A 64 -9.19 1.83 -12.56
CA ILE A 64 -8.53 2.69 -13.54
C ILE A 64 -7.36 1.94 -14.15
N LEU A 65 -7.01 2.28 -15.40
CA LEU A 65 -5.85 1.75 -16.09
C LEU A 65 -4.81 2.86 -16.25
N LEU A 66 -3.56 2.56 -15.95
CA LEU A 66 -2.42 3.46 -16.09
C LEU A 66 -1.48 2.91 -17.15
N ASN A 67 -0.92 3.80 -17.95
CA ASN A 67 0.09 3.49 -18.95
C ASN A 67 1.37 4.24 -18.62
N THR A 68 2.38 3.53 -18.11
CA THR A 68 3.64 4.14 -17.68
C THR A 68 4.68 4.15 -18.80
N ASP A 69 5.49 5.22 -18.85
CA ASP A 69 6.61 5.38 -19.79
C ASP A 69 7.78 4.40 -19.55
N LYS A 70 7.93 3.89 -18.33
CA LYS A 70 8.90 2.84 -17.97
C LYS A 70 8.32 1.83 -16.97
N HIS A 71 9.02 0.71 -16.80
CA HIS A 71 8.67 -0.30 -15.81
C HIS A 71 8.80 0.26 -14.37
N VAL A 72 7.93 -0.18 -13.48
CA VAL A 72 7.92 0.21 -12.06
C VAL A 72 7.69 -0.99 -11.16
N THR A 73 8.44 -1.05 -10.07
CA THR A 73 8.37 -2.11 -9.06
C THR A 73 7.64 -1.68 -7.81
N ASP A 74 7.66 -0.40 -7.47
CA ASP A 74 7.11 0.11 -6.22
C ASP A 74 6.32 1.39 -6.51
N ILE A 75 5.05 1.41 -6.11
CA ILE A 75 4.17 2.58 -6.21
C ILE A 75 3.34 2.73 -4.95
N THR A 76 2.89 3.95 -4.68
CA THR A 76 1.99 4.24 -3.57
C THR A 76 0.67 4.75 -4.11
N VAL A 77 -0.43 4.05 -3.81
CA VAL A 77 -1.78 4.49 -4.19
C VAL A 77 -2.43 5.14 -2.97
N ILE A 78 -2.74 6.43 -3.07
CA ILE A 78 -3.37 7.20 -1.99
C ILE A 78 -4.77 7.56 -2.45
N THR A 79 -5.78 7.13 -1.72
CA THR A 79 -7.19 7.46 -2.01
C THR A 79 -7.80 8.16 -0.81
N ARG A 80 -8.44 9.30 -1.06
CA ARG A 80 -9.12 10.07 -0.01
C ARG A 80 -10.62 10.02 -0.21
N TRP A 81 -11.31 9.76 0.89
CA TRP A 81 -12.77 9.68 0.96
C TRP A 81 -13.27 10.67 2.02
N ALA A 82 -14.36 11.36 1.75
CA ALA A 82 -15.13 12.07 2.77
C ALA A 82 -16.12 11.07 3.38
N VAL A 83 -15.90 10.67 4.63
CA VAL A 83 -16.73 9.75 5.40
C VAL A 83 -17.41 10.55 6.51
N GLN A 84 -18.73 10.72 6.41
CA GLN A 84 -19.51 11.62 7.27
C GLN A 84 -18.97 13.07 7.32
N GLY A 85 -18.47 13.57 6.20
CA GLY A 85 -17.95 14.95 6.09
C GLY A 85 -16.50 15.13 6.56
N GLU A 86 -15.89 14.10 7.14
CA GLU A 86 -14.48 14.09 7.54
C GLU A 86 -13.63 13.23 6.61
N VAL A 87 -12.34 13.54 6.49
CA VAL A 87 -11.45 12.85 5.55
C VAL A 87 -10.94 11.54 6.13
N SER A 88 -11.13 10.46 5.38
CA SER A 88 -10.47 9.18 5.59
C SER A 88 -9.50 8.89 4.44
N THR A 89 -8.26 8.54 4.77
CA THR A 89 -7.19 8.27 3.80
C THR A 89 -6.83 6.80 3.77
N HIS A 90 -6.82 6.21 2.58
CA HIS A 90 -6.34 4.86 2.32
C HIS A 90 -5.05 4.94 1.51
N ARG A 91 -3.96 4.41 2.05
CA ARG A 91 -2.64 4.36 1.41
C ARG A 91 -2.23 2.92 1.23
N VAL A 92 -1.97 2.52 -0.02
CA VAL A 92 -1.48 1.19 -0.37
C VAL A 92 -0.07 1.33 -0.91
N HIS A 93 0.91 0.85 -0.16
CA HIS A 93 2.27 0.65 -0.65
C HIS A 93 2.32 -0.65 -1.42
N MET A 94 2.38 -0.54 -2.74
CA MET A 94 2.31 -1.67 -3.64
C MET A 94 3.70 -2.06 -4.13
N HIS A 95 4.08 -3.31 -3.87
CA HIS A 95 5.27 -3.93 -4.43
C HIS A 95 4.84 -4.88 -5.56
N ILE A 96 5.23 -4.55 -6.78
CA ILE A 96 4.87 -5.28 -8.00
C ILE A 96 5.95 -6.32 -8.30
N VAL A 97 5.56 -7.58 -8.39
CA VAL A 97 6.47 -8.71 -8.63
C VAL A 97 6.07 -9.52 -9.85
N GLY A 98 7.08 -10.02 -10.57
CA GLY A 98 6.92 -10.80 -11.79
C GLY A 98 7.69 -10.17 -12.95
N ALA A 99 7.41 -10.65 -14.17
CA ALA A 99 8.19 -10.30 -15.37
C ALA A 99 7.34 -9.88 -16.58
N ASP A 100 6.01 -9.74 -16.40
CA ASP A 100 5.11 -9.35 -17.49
C ASP A 100 4.97 -7.82 -17.60
N ASP A 101 4.50 -7.35 -18.76
CA ASP A 101 4.39 -5.92 -19.09
C ASP A 101 3.12 -5.24 -18.54
N ALA A 102 2.30 -5.97 -17.79
CA ALA A 102 1.14 -5.43 -17.11
C ALA A 102 1.10 -5.88 -15.64
N ALA A 103 0.49 -5.09 -14.76
CA ALA A 103 0.24 -5.43 -13.38
C ALA A 103 -1.20 -5.12 -12.99
N THR A 104 -1.71 -5.83 -11.98
CA THR A 104 -3.06 -5.58 -11.46
C THR A 104 -3.12 -5.83 -9.96
N ASP A 105 -3.78 -4.94 -9.24
CA ASP A 105 -4.05 -5.14 -7.82
C ASP A 105 -5.20 -6.13 -7.55
N VAL A 106 -5.85 -6.59 -8.60
CA VAL A 106 -7.00 -7.47 -8.53
C VAL A 106 -6.59 -8.92 -8.36
N ILE A 107 -6.69 -9.42 -7.12
CA ILE A 107 -6.17 -10.75 -6.73
C ILE A 107 -6.77 -11.87 -7.58
N HIS A 108 -8.06 -11.81 -7.89
CA HIS A 108 -8.72 -12.88 -8.66
C HIS A 108 -8.23 -12.98 -10.11
N LEU A 109 -7.58 -11.93 -10.64
CA LEU A 109 -7.00 -11.96 -11.98
C LEU A 109 -5.62 -12.62 -11.99
N TRP A 110 -5.02 -12.94 -10.85
CA TRP A 110 -3.70 -13.60 -10.84
C TRP A 110 -3.81 -15.09 -11.14
N SER A 111 -4.92 -15.73 -10.78
CA SER A 111 -5.11 -17.17 -10.97
C SER A 111 -5.12 -17.58 -12.45
N GLY A 112 -4.62 -18.78 -12.73
CA GLY A 112 -4.72 -19.35 -14.08
C GLY A 112 -6.17 -19.61 -14.50
N ILE A 113 -6.46 -19.45 -15.79
CA ILE A 113 -7.81 -19.67 -16.34
C ILE A 113 -7.80 -20.94 -17.21
N PHE A 114 -8.69 -21.88 -16.90
CA PHE A 114 -8.80 -23.14 -17.63
C PHE A 114 -9.10 -22.91 -19.13
N ASN A 115 -8.48 -23.71 -20.01
CA ASN A 115 -8.55 -23.58 -21.47
C ASN A 115 -8.11 -22.21 -22.03
N THR A 116 -7.18 -21.54 -21.37
CA THR A 116 -6.52 -20.32 -21.87
C THR A 116 -5.00 -20.43 -21.67
N PRO A 117 -4.18 -19.58 -22.32
CA PRO A 117 -2.75 -19.54 -22.05
C PRO A 117 -2.39 -18.94 -20.67
N PHE A 118 -3.37 -18.34 -19.98
CA PHE A 118 -3.18 -17.62 -18.72
C PHE A 118 -2.85 -18.58 -17.57
N ARG A 119 -1.61 -18.51 -17.09
CA ARG A 119 -1.11 -19.31 -15.96
C ARG A 119 -1.34 -18.58 -14.63
N ASP A 120 -1.07 -19.28 -13.55
CA ASP A 120 -1.09 -18.68 -12.22
C ASP A 120 0.10 -17.73 -12.07
N LYS A 121 -0.20 -16.49 -11.68
CA LYS A 121 0.73 -15.39 -11.47
C LYS A 121 0.76 -14.94 -10.00
N ALA A 122 0.01 -15.61 -9.12
CA ALA A 122 -0.05 -15.26 -7.71
C ALA A 122 1.34 -15.35 -7.06
N PRO A 123 1.83 -14.31 -6.35
CA PRO A 123 3.09 -14.38 -5.65
C PRO A 123 3.04 -15.42 -4.52
N ASP A 124 4.18 -16.02 -4.17
CA ASP A 124 4.22 -17.10 -3.16
C ASP A 124 3.62 -16.69 -1.80
N LEU A 125 3.86 -15.44 -1.38
CA LEU A 125 3.36 -14.86 -0.13
C LEU A 125 1.82 -14.72 -0.10
N THR A 126 1.15 -14.82 -1.25
CA THR A 126 -0.30 -14.61 -1.38
C THR A 126 -1.08 -15.92 -1.55
N LYS A 127 -0.43 -17.09 -1.48
CA LYS A 127 -1.09 -18.39 -1.69
C LYS A 127 -2.27 -18.67 -0.77
N ASN A 128 -2.24 -18.11 0.44
CA ASN A 128 -3.32 -18.26 1.44
C ASN A 128 -4.32 -17.10 1.41
N TRP A 129 -4.19 -16.13 0.49
CA TRP A 129 -5.08 -14.99 0.43
C TRP A 129 -6.41 -15.36 -0.21
N ILE A 130 -7.51 -15.02 0.47
CA ILE A 130 -8.83 -15.10 -0.13
C ILE A 130 -9.07 -13.78 -0.89
N PRO A 131 -9.30 -13.79 -2.22
CA PRO A 131 -9.41 -12.55 -3.00
C PRO A 131 -10.45 -11.56 -2.46
N ALA A 132 -11.57 -12.05 -1.90
CA ALA A 132 -12.62 -11.20 -1.37
C ALA A 132 -12.23 -10.47 -0.08
N SER A 133 -11.48 -11.10 0.82
CA SER A 133 -11.01 -10.50 2.08
C SER A 133 -9.73 -9.69 1.88
N CYS A 134 -8.78 -10.21 1.09
CA CYS A 134 -7.46 -9.62 0.94
C CYS A 134 -7.38 -8.47 -0.07
N GLN A 135 -8.33 -8.29 -0.97
CA GLN A 135 -8.26 -7.17 -1.92
C GLN A 135 -8.19 -5.82 -1.18
N PRO A 136 -7.17 -4.97 -1.45
CA PRO A 136 -7.03 -3.62 -0.90
C PRO A 136 -8.31 -2.81 -1.03
N ARG A 137 -8.79 -2.30 0.09
CA ARG A 137 -9.97 -1.44 0.17
C ARG A 137 -10.03 -0.75 1.53
N LEU A 138 -10.63 0.43 1.56
CA LEU A 138 -11.02 1.07 2.82
C LEU A 138 -12.40 0.54 3.26
N SER A 139 -12.65 0.46 4.55
CA SER A 139 -13.95 0.21 5.16
C SER A 139 -14.25 1.26 6.23
N VAL A 140 -15.47 1.26 6.76
CA VAL A 140 -15.83 2.18 7.86
C VAL A 140 -15.13 1.72 9.14
N CYS A 141 -15.25 0.44 9.48
CA CYS A 141 -14.67 -0.16 10.69
C CYS A 141 -13.70 -1.29 10.33
N ALA A 142 -12.72 -1.57 11.21
CA ALA A 142 -11.74 -2.63 10.99
C ALA A 142 -12.36 -4.04 10.94
N SER A 143 -13.41 -4.27 11.74
CA SER A 143 -14.11 -5.55 11.81
C SER A 143 -15.03 -5.84 10.62
N ASP A 144 -15.26 -4.87 9.71
CA ASP A 144 -16.13 -5.07 8.55
C ASP A 144 -15.60 -6.14 7.59
N ARG A 145 -14.28 -6.34 7.56
CA ARG A 145 -13.56 -7.20 6.61
C ARG A 145 -12.32 -7.80 7.29
N PRO A 146 -12.45 -8.93 8.01
CA PRO A 146 -11.27 -9.66 8.46
C PRO A 146 -10.43 -10.08 7.25
N SER A 147 -9.10 -9.99 7.37
CA SER A 147 -8.17 -10.31 6.29
C SER A 147 -6.95 -11.06 6.81
N GLU A 148 -6.44 -11.97 6.00
CA GLU A 148 -5.17 -12.64 6.22
C GLU A 148 -3.98 -11.66 6.12
N ARG A 149 -4.22 -10.45 5.59
CA ARG A 149 -3.22 -9.37 5.50
C ARG A 149 -3.21 -8.45 6.73
N GLU A 150 -4.02 -8.67 7.76
CA GLU A 150 -4.04 -7.81 8.97
C GLU A 150 -2.65 -7.47 9.52
N PRO A 151 -1.66 -8.40 9.57
CA PRO A 151 -0.30 -8.06 10.01
C PRO A 151 0.42 -7.00 9.16
N ALA A 152 -0.02 -6.76 7.93
CA ALA A 152 0.53 -5.78 6.98
C ALA A 152 -0.39 -4.56 6.80
N ILE A 153 -1.32 -4.31 7.74
CA ILE A 153 -2.25 -3.18 7.70
C ILE A 153 -2.18 -2.42 9.03
N TRP A 154 -1.95 -1.11 8.95
CA TRP A 154 -2.06 -0.21 10.08
C TRP A 154 -3.28 0.69 9.91
N ARG A 155 -3.99 0.97 11.03
CA ARG A 155 -5.18 1.81 11.03
C ARG A 155 -5.16 2.80 12.20
N LEU A 156 -5.66 4.00 11.92
CA LEU A 156 -6.02 4.99 12.92
C LEU A 156 -7.54 5.22 12.86
N THR A 157 -8.22 5.04 13.98
CA THR A 157 -9.66 5.28 14.09
C THR A 157 -9.95 6.52 14.94
N ASP A 158 -11.09 7.16 14.69
CA ASP A 158 -11.62 8.20 15.58
C ASP A 158 -12.36 7.59 16.80
N ALA A 159 -12.91 8.46 17.64
CA ALA A 159 -13.67 8.07 18.83
C ALA A 159 -14.97 7.29 18.52
N SER A 160 -15.48 7.38 17.29
CA SER A 160 -16.65 6.62 16.82
C SER A 160 -16.27 5.27 16.20
N GLY A 161 -14.98 4.95 16.15
CA GLY A 161 -14.46 3.72 15.55
C GLY A 161 -14.32 3.79 14.02
N ILE A 162 -14.52 4.96 13.41
CA ILE A 162 -14.39 5.13 11.96
C ILE A 162 -12.91 5.22 11.61
N ILE A 163 -12.48 4.45 10.63
CA ILE A 163 -11.12 4.49 10.11
C ILE A 163 -10.86 5.84 9.42
N ARG A 164 -9.95 6.64 9.96
CA ARG A 164 -9.48 7.91 9.40
C ARG A 164 -8.19 7.75 8.59
N GLN A 165 -7.37 6.77 8.95
CA GLN A 165 -6.21 6.39 8.15
C GLN A 165 -6.11 4.87 8.10
N GLN A 166 -5.89 4.33 6.90
CA GLN A 166 -5.46 2.95 6.69
C GLN A 166 -4.25 2.98 5.78
N THR A 167 -3.12 2.48 6.28
CA THR A 167 -1.91 2.28 5.48
C THR A 167 -1.62 0.80 5.42
N GLU A 168 -1.39 0.26 4.23
CA GLU A 168 -1.13 -1.17 4.07
C GLU A 168 -0.02 -1.43 3.06
N TYR A 169 0.70 -2.53 3.29
CA TYR A 169 1.63 -3.09 2.31
C TYR A 169 0.93 -4.19 1.50
N PHE A 170 1.12 -4.18 0.19
CA PHE A 170 0.46 -5.09 -0.74
C PHE A 170 1.40 -5.55 -1.85
N THR A 171 1.61 -6.86 -1.96
CA THR A 171 2.34 -7.44 -3.09
C THR A 171 1.36 -7.71 -4.23
N ALA A 172 1.54 -7.03 -5.36
CA ALA A 172 0.77 -7.21 -6.58
C ALA A 172 1.55 -8.02 -7.62
N ALA A 173 0.87 -8.82 -8.42
CA ALA A 173 1.50 -9.57 -9.51
C ALA A 173 1.53 -8.77 -10.82
N THR A 174 2.59 -8.95 -11.59
CA THR A 174 2.51 -8.77 -13.04
C THR A 174 1.65 -9.88 -13.66
N VAL A 175 0.94 -9.56 -14.73
CA VAL A 175 0.12 -10.47 -15.51
C VAL A 175 0.31 -10.20 -17.00
N GLU A 176 -0.08 -11.15 -17.83
CA GLU A 176 -0.08 -10.97 -19.29
C GLU A 176 -0.97 -9.76 -19.67
N PRO A 177 -0.52 -8.80 -20.51
CA PRO A 177 -1.32 -7.63 -20.90
C PRO A 177 -2.69 -8.01 -21.47
N GLU A 178 -2.75 -9.10 -22.23
CA GLU A 178 -3.98 -9.62 -22.83
C GLU A 178 -5.04 -9.98 -21.79
N ARG A 179 -4.63 -10.29 -20.55
CA ARG A 179 -5.54 -10.57 -19.45
C ARG A 179 -6.35 -9.34 -19.03
N LEU A 180 -5.79 -8.15 -19.19
CA LEU A 180 -6.45 -6.88 -18.90
C LEU A 180 -7.20 -6.34 -20.11
N LEU A 181 -6.67 -6.58 -21.31
CA LEU A 181 -7.15 -5.96 -22.54
C LEU A 181 -8.15 -6.81 -23.33
N THR A 182 -8.12 -8.13 -23.19
CA THR A 182 -9.01 -9.03 -23.94
C THR A 182 -10.30 -9.23 -23.17
N PRO A 183 -11.46 -8.80 -23.70
CA PRO A 183 -12.73 -9.06 -23.04
C PRO A 183 -13.04 -10.56 -23.03
N THR A 184 -13.32 -11.06 -21.85
CA THR A 184 -13.78 -12.40 -21.49
C THR A 184 -14.99 -12.24 -20.59
N ARG A 185 -15.72 -13.33 -20.35
CA ARG A 185 -16.89 -13.30 -19.46
C ARG A 185 -16.55 -12.83 -18.03
N SER A 186 -15.31 -12.99 -17.58
CA SER A 186 -14.85 -12.64 -16.23
C SER A 186 -14.22 -11.25 -16.10
N ASN A 187 -13.95 -10.54 -17.20
CA ASN A 187 -13.27 -9.23 -17.19
C ASN A 187 -13.95 -8.20 -18.13
N ASP A 188 -15.21 -8.43 -18.53
CA ASP A 188 -16.02 -7.56 -19.42
C ASP A 188 -16.23 -6.12 -18.90
N ARG A 189 -15.92 -5.90 -17.63
CA ARG A 189 -15.99 -4.62 -16.92
C ARG A 189 -14.62 -4.08 -16.51
N LEU A 190 -13.53 -4.47 -17.15
CA LEU A 190 -12.25 -3.75 -17.02
C LEU A 190 -12.23 -2.46 -17.86
N PRO A 191 -11.34 -1.49 -17.53
CA PRO A 191 -11.12 -0.31 -18.35
C PRO A 191 -10.49 -0.68 -19.69
N ALA A 192 -10.82 0.04 -20.75
CA ALA A 192 -10.21 -0.15 -22.07
C ALA A 192 -8.84 0.54 -22.16
N LEU A 193 -8.02 0.15 -23.14
CA LEU A 193 -6.68 0.74 -23.33
C LEU A 193 -6.77 2.24 -23.65
N GLU A 194 -7.74 2.66 -24.46
CA GLU A 194 -7.99 4.07 -24.77
C GLU A 194 -8.49 4.90 -23.57
N ASP A 195 -8.80 4.25 -22.46
CA ASP A 195 -9.19 4.87 -21.19
C ASP A 195 -8.01 4.93 -20.21
N ALA A 196 -6.81 4.54 -20.61
CA ALA A 196 -5.63 4.62 -19.76
C ALA A 196 -5.21 6.07 -19.49
N PHE A 197 -4.66 6.32 -18.30
CA PHE A 197 -3.96 7.56 -18.00
C PHE A 197 -2.46 7.38 -18.31
N ASP A 198 -1.93 8.19 -19.22
CA ASP A 198 -0.49 8.21 -19.50
C ASP A 198 0.25 8.84 -18.32
N CYS A 199 1.26 8.12 -17.83
CA CYS A 199 1.98 8.44 -16.60
C CYS A 199 3.47 8.51 -16.87
N LYS A 200 4.14 9.48 -16.24
CA LYS A 200 5.61 9.59 -16.24
C LYS A 200 6.13 9.13 -14.89
N VAL A 201 6.93 8.08 -14.90
CA VAL A 201 7.51 7.54 -13.68
C VAL A 201 8.63 8.48 -13.21
N ARG A 202 8.52 8.93 -11.96
CA ARG A 202 9.46 9.83 -11.30
C ARG A 202 9.86 9.27 -9.94
N GLU A 203 10.96 9.76 -9.40
CA GLU A 203 11.35 9.43 -8.03
C GLU A 203 10.41 10.09 -7.03
N TYR A 204 10.10 9.36 -5.97
CA TYR A 204 9.35 9.86 -4.84
C TYR A 204 10.08 9.40 -3.57
N ALA A 205 10.44 10.37 -2.71
CA ALA A 205 11.31 10.12 -1.56
C ALA A 205 10.67 9.16 -0.54
N ASP A 206 9.33 9.15 -0.44
CA ASP A 206 8.61 8.28 0.50
C ASP A 206 8.24 6.92 -0.13
N THR A 207 8.70 6.58 -1.35
CA THR A 207 8.45 5.25 -1.92
C THR A 207 9.01 4.19 -1.00
N LEU A 208 8.13 3.33 -0.52
CA LEU A 208 8.47 2.18 0.32
C LEU A 208 9.05 1.10 -0.58
N ARG A 209 10.29 0.70 -0.31
CA ARG A 209 10.97 -0.38 -1.03
C ARG A 209 11.29 -1.52 -0.07
N VAL A 210 11.11 -2.75 -0.54
CA VAL A 210 11.48 -3.95 0.22
C VAL A 210 13.01 -4.07 0.28
N LEU A 211 13.54 -4.20 1.49
CA LEU A 211 14.96 -4.49 1.75
C LEU A 211 15.20 -5.99 1.86
N TYR A 212 14.29 -6.70 2.54
CA TYR A 212 14.37 -8.15 2.73
C TYR A 212 13.01 -8.80 2.42
N ALA A 213 13.00 -9.74 1.47
CA ALA A 213 11.78 -10.44 1.07
C ALA A 213 11.29 -11.44 2.13
N TYR A 214 12.20 -11.98 2.94
CA TYR A 214 11.92 -12.89 4.05
C TYR A 214 12.30 -12.20 5.38
N PRO A 215 11.49 -12.32 6.45
CA PRO A 215 10.25 -13.11 6.61
C PRO A 215 8.96 -12.47 6.04
N GLY A 216 9.10 -11.38 5.29
CA GLY A 216 7.99 -10.60 4.73
C GLY A 216 7.82 -9.25 5.42
N VAL A 217 6.76 -8.54 5.06
CA VAL A 217 6.50 -7.17 5.56
C VAL A 217 5.30 -7.19 6.50
N THR A 218 5.49 -6.67 7.69
CA THR A 218 4.44 -6.48 8.71
C THR A 218 4.52 -5.08 9.28
N VAL A 219 3.47 -4.63 9.96
CA VAL A 219 3.49 -3.43 10.77
C VAL A 219 4.22 -3.75 12.08
N CYS A 220 5.12 -2.86 12.50
CA CYS A 220 5.80 -2.93 13.79
C CYS A 220 5.75 -1.55 14.47
N PRO A 221 5.38 -1.48 15.76
CA PRO A 221 5.56 -0.28 16.56
C PRO A 221 7.02 0.16 16.58
N VAL A 222 7.26 1.47 16.48
CA VAL A 222 8.64 2.00 16.58
C VAL A 222 9.27 1.66 17.93
N THR A 223 8.48 1.59 19.01
CA THR A 223 8.94 1.20 20.35
C THR A 223 9.49 -0.22 20.41
N GLU A 224 8.86 -1.17 19.72
CA GLU A 224 9.31 -2.56 19.72
C GLU A 224 10.67 -2.67 19.00
N HIS A 225 10.84 -1.95 17.90
CA HIS A 225 12.13 -1.90 17.21
C HIS A 225 13.21 -1.16 18.01
N GLU A 226 12.84 -0.09 18.72
CA GLU A 226 13.72 0.63 19.66
C GLU A 226 14.25 -0.32 20.75
N GLU A 227 13.38 -1.12 21.37
CA GLU A 227 13.74 -2.11 22.39
C GLU A 227 14.68 -3.21 21.86
N LEU A 228 14.46 -3.68 20.63
CA LEU A 228 15.35 -4.65 19.99
C LEU A 228 16.76 -4.09 19.79
N ILE A 229 16.86 -2.87 19.24
CA ILE A 229 18.16 -2.23 19.02
C ILE A 229 18.87 -1.95 20.36
N GLU A 230 18.12 -1.52 21.37
CA GLU A 230 18.67 -1.32 22.72
C GLU A 230 19.25 -2.61 23.28
N SER A 231 18.52 -3.73 23.16
CA SER A 231 18.98 -5.04 23.61
C SER A 231 20.25 -5.48 22.89
N ASP A 232 20.25 -5.44 21.55
CA ASP A 232 21.39 -5.86 20.72
C ASP A 232 22.64 -5.02 21.04
N LEU A 233 22.49 -3.69 21.11
CA LEU A 233 23.62 -2.81 21.43
C LEU A 233 24.06 -2.95 22.88
N THR A 234 23.18 -3.30 23.81
CA THR A 234 23.56 -3.60 25.20
C THR A 234 24.43 -4.85 25.27
N GLU A 235 24.05 -5.92 24.55
CA GLU A 235 24.84 -7.15 24.46
C GLU A 235 26.21 -6.92 23.81
N GLU A 236 26.30 -6.00 22.85
CA GLU A 236 27.56 -5.59 22.23
C GLU A 236 28.40 -4.62 23.10
N GLY A 237 27.92 -4.19 24.27
CA GLY A 237 28.59 -3.22 25.13
C GLY A 237 28.58 -1.78 24.58
N LYS A 238 27.56 -1.43 23.78
CA LYS A 238 27.38 -0.15 23.06
C LYS A 238 26.09 0.59 23.48
N LEU A 239 25.61 0.39 24.71
CA LEU A 239 24.42 1.08 25.23
C LEU A 239 24.54 2.62 25.17
N ASP A 240 25.74 3.17 25.35
CA ASP A 240 25.98 4.61 25.22
C ASP A 240 25.70 5.12 23.80
N ALA A 241 26.02 4.33 22.77
CA ALA A 241 25.74 4.67 21.38
C ALA A 241 24.24 4.64 21.08
N PHE A 242 23.51 3.67 21.66
CA PHE A 242 22.04 3.66 21.58
C PHE A 242 21.45 4.95 22.17
N THR A 243 21.81 5.25 23.41
CA THR A 243 21.25 6.38 24.18
C THR A 243 21.59 7.72 23.52
N ALA A 244 22.81 7.89 23.02
CA ALA A 244 23.27 9.16 22.46
C ALA A 244 22.84 9.37 21.00
N ILE A 245 22.73 8.31 20.19
CA ILE A 245 22.57 8.42 18.74
C ILE A 245 21.21 7.90 18.27
N ILE A 246 20.83 6.68 18.66
CA ILE A 246 19.64 6.00 18.11
C ILE A 246 18.36 6.51 18.77
N GLN A 247 18.33 6.53 20.10
CA GLN A 247 17.14 6.84 20.87
C GLN A 247 16.54 8.23 20.55
N PRO A 248 17.32 9.33 20.46
CA PRO A 248 16.77 10.65 20.12
C PRO A 248 16.12 10.69 18.73
N VAL A 249 16.72 9.97 17.76
CA VAL A 249 16.19 9.86 16.39
C VAL A 249 14.85 9.14 16.38
N LEU A 250 14.75 8.00 17.07
CA LEU A 250 13.51 7.22 17.11
C LEU A 250 12.39 7.91 17.90
N GLN A 251 12.73 8.65 18.97
CA GLN A 251 11.76 9.42 19.75
C GLN A 251 11.06 10.51 18.92
N GLU A 252 11.81 11.23 18.08
CA GLU A 252 11.22 12.23 17.17
C GLU A 252 10.27 11.61 16.15
N VAL A 253 10.69 10.49 15.54
CA VAL A 253 9.88 9.80 14.52
C VAL A 253 8.62 9.21 15.14
N ARG A 254 8.72 8.57 16.31
CA ARG A 254 7.61 7.95 17.02
C ARG A 254 6.45 8.93 17.29
N ALA A 255 6.76 10.20 17.51
CA ALA A 255 5.74 11.23 17.75
C ALA A 255 4.85 11.51 16.53
N VAL A 256 5.32 11.19 15.31
CA VAL A 256 4.61 11.45 14.05
C VAL A 256 4.18 10.15 13.35
N CYS A 257 5.04 9.14 13.39
CA CYS A 257 4.84 7.82 12.80
C CYS A 257 5.05 6.76 13.88
N PRO A 258 4.00 6.35 14.61
CA PRO A 258 4.13 5.42 15.73
C PRO A 258 4.45 3.99 15.29
N VAL A 259 4.26 3.67 14.01
CA VAL A 259 4.56 2.36 13.42
C VAL A 259 5.32 2.53 12.10
N PHE A 260 5.93 1.45 11.65
CA PHE A 260 6.53 1.33 10.33
C PHE A 260 6.30 -0.07 9.74
N PHE A 261 6.58 -0.22 8.45
CA PHE A 261 6.58 -1.51 7.76
C PHE A 261 7.97 -2.17 7.84
N THR A 262 8.05 -3.33 8.49
CA THR A 262 9.28 -4.09 8.69
C THR A 262 9.92 -4.49 7.37
N ASN A 263 11.25 -4.67 7.37
CA ASN A 263 12.01 -5.16 6.22
C ASN A 263 11.90 -4.27 4.96
N THR A 264 11.58 -2.99 5.16
CA THR A 264 11.45 -2.00 4.09
C THR A 264 12.18 -0.72 4.45
N THR A 265 12.35 0.18 3.48
CA THR A 265 12.90 1.52 3.70
C THR A 265 11.99 2.45 4.52
N ASN A 266 10.80 2.00 4.95
CA ASN A 266 9.77 2.89 5.50
C ASN A 266 10.24 3.66 6.75
N LEU A 267 10.88 3.02 7.71
CA LEU A 267 11.36 3.71 8.91
C LEU A 267 12.46 4.72 8.59
N MET A 268 13.42 4.34 7.74
CA MET A 268 14.46 5.27 7.28
C MET A 268 13.91 6.46 6.49
N ASN A 269 12.88 6.25 5.67
CA ASN A 269 12.19 7.34 4.97
C ASN A 269 11.57 8.33 5.97
N SER A 270 10.93 7.82 7.03
CA SER A 270 10.39 8.64 8.12
C SER A 270 11.48 9.36 8.91
N ILE A 271 12.59 8.70 9.25
CA ILE A 271 13.75 9.30 9.94
C ILE A 271 14.31 10.46 9.13
N ARG A 272 14.59 10.26 7.83
CA ARG A 272 15.14 11.29 6.94
C ARG A 272 14.19 12.46 6.72
N ARG A 273 12.91 12.29 7.02
CA ARG A 273 11.89 13.33 6.83
C ARG A 273 11.62 14.13 8.10
N PHE A 274 11.62 13.46 9.25
CA PHE A 274 11.10 14.03 10.49
C PHE A 274 12.15 14.21 11.58
N SER A 275 13.29 13.52 11.52
CA SER A 275 14.29 13.59 12.60
C SER A 275 15.30 14.71 12.38
N THR A 276 15.22 15.75 13.21
CA THR A 276 16.23 16.82 13.24
C THR A 276 17.56 16.31 13.81
N HIS A 277 17.50 15.38 14.77
CA HIS A 277 18.69 14.75 15.34
C HIS A 277 19.47 14.00 14.26
N PHE A 278 18.80 13.18 13.44
CA PHE A 278 19.46 12.45 12.37
C PHE A 278 20.20 13.37 11.39
N HIS A 279 19.63 14.54 11.06
CA HIS A 279 20.28 15.49 10.17
C HIS A 279 21.53 16.14 10.78
N ALA A 280 21.55 16.33 12.10
CA ALA A 280 22.67 16.91 12.84
C ALA A 280 23.85 15.95 13.05
N LEU A 281 23.63 14.64 12.90
CA LEU A 281 24.67 13.61 13.01
C LEU A 281 25.77 13.76 11.93
N SER A 282 26.98 13.36 12.30
CA SER A 282 28.08 13.15 11.35
C SER A 282 27.77 12.01 10.37
N ASP A 283 28.52 11.93 9.26
CA ASP A 283 28.29 10.88 8.25
C ASP A 283 28.50 9.47 8.81
N ALA A 284 29.46 9.29 9.72
CA ALA A 284 29.69 8.00 10.37
C ALA A 284 28.53 7.59 11.29
N GLU A 285 27.96 8.55 12.03
CA GLU A 285 26.80 8.32 12.89
C GLU A 285 25.53 8.06 12.07
N LYS A 286 25.35 8.75 10.94
CA LYS A 286 24.25 8.47 9.99
C LYS A 286 24.33 7.05 9.44
N GLN A 287 25.53 6.62 9.03
CA GLN A 287 25.75 5.24 8.57
C GLN A 287 25.48 4.23 9.68
N PHE A 288 25.85 4.55 10.93
CA PHE A 288 25.53 3.70 12.08
C PHE A 288 24.02 3.58 12.30
N VAL A 289 23.27 4.70 12.29
CA VAL A 289 21.80 4.68 12.36
C VAL A 289 21.21 3.83 11.23
N GLU A 290 21.62 4.10 9.99
CA GLU A 290 21.12 3.36 8.82
C GLU A 290 21.39 1.86 8.92
N TYR A 291 22.55 1.47 9.44
CA TYR A 291 22.89 0.07 9.67
C TYR A 291 21.97 -0.56 10.71
N GLN A 292 21.74 0.10 11.87
CA GLN A 292 20.90 -0.46 12.93
C GLN A 292 19.42 -0.55 12.51
N ILE A 293 18.89 0.50 11.89
CA ILE A 293 17.47 0.57 11.49
C ILE A 293 17.13 -0.42 10.37
N ASN A 294 18.05 -0.63 9.44
CA ASN A 294 17.81 -1.52 8.31
C ASN A 294 18.19 -2.98 8.60
N GLN A 295 18.42 -3.38 9.84
CA GLN A 295 18.60 -4.81 10.13
C GLN A 295 17.32 -5.59 9.81
N PRO A 296 17.43 -6.82 9.25
CA PRO A 296 16.27 -7.65 8.97
C PRO A 296 15.56 -8.03 10.28
N LEU A 297 14.25 -7.81 10.31
CA LEU A 297 13.40 -8.20 11.44
C LEU A 297 12.79 -9.56 11.17
N PHE A 298 13.33 -10.57 11.86
CA PHE A 298 12.75 -11.90 11.93
C PHE A 298 11.61 -11.87 12.95
N ARG A 299 10.37 -12.14 12.52
CA ARG A 299 9.14 -12.03 13.34
C ARG A 299 9.40 -12.17 14.84
N VAL A 300 9.27 -11.07 15.57
CA VAL A 300 9.04 -11.10 17.01
C VAL A 300 7.67 -11.74 17.18
N SER A 301 7.60 -12.75 18.05
CA SER A 301 6.35 -13.45 18.35
C SER A 301 5.29 -12.43 18.77
N VAL A 302 4.18 -12.34 18.02
CA VAL A 302 2.96 -11.73 18.55
C VAL A 302 2.44 -12.72 19.60
N SER A 303 2.68 -12.41 20.87
CA SER A 303 2.03 -13.09 22.01
C SER A 303 0.53 -12.86 22.01
#